data_AF-A0A523J2X1-F1
#
_entry.id   AF-A0A523J2X1-F1
#
_cell.length_a   1.000
_cell.length_b   1.000
_cell.length_c   1.000
_cell.angle_alpha   90.00
_cell.angle_beta   90.00
_cell.angle_gamma   90.00
#
_symmetry.space_group_name_H-M   'P 1'
#
loop_
_entity.id
_entity.type
_entity.pdbx_description
1 polymer ?
#
loop_
_entity_poly.entity_id
_entity_poly.type
_entity_poly.pdbx_seq_one_letter_code
_entity_poly.pdbx_strand_id
1 'polypeptide(L)'
;MSIRREGGLIRRLRNLIHGLFATWVQDREGESPRAVYERAIAERTRQYGELKRAVAGVIYLRNKLEAEIRERRSEIARSQGDIFRAVKRGDDAAALELISHKDGFVDDLERAERELEQVYAECDAAKNNLVRFRGEIQQLEREKIRMLATLANARARRRFQEALQGLSVEGEMRALESVREQIAQLQAEGNVDQELGDRDLQSRIREIRNEVRTEAAQRELDELKRRLRPTPLPVPDPAIVVAGI
;
A
#
# COMPACT_ATOMS: atom_id res chain seq x y z
N MET A 1 -13.85 47.42 2.48
CA MET A 1 -14.30 46.39 1.53
C MET A 1 -13.17 45.38 1.41
N SER A 2 -13.30 44.22 2.08
CA SER A 2 -12.24 43.21 2.17
C SER A 2 -12.82 41.83 1.82
N ILE A 3 -11.91 40.89 1.47
CA ILE A 3 -12.13 39.49 1.05
C ILE A 3 -12.28 39.37 -0.50
N ARG A 4 -11.47 38.62 -1.27
CA ARG A 4 -10.94 37.26 -1.05
C ARG A 4 -9.66 36.99 -1.91
N ARG A 5 -8.57 36.52 -1.30
CA ARG A 5 -7.41 35.86 -1.96
C ARG A 5 -7.37 34.41 -1.48
N GLU A 6 -7.99 33.46 -2.19
CA GLU A 6 -8.05 32.05 -1.74
C GLU A 6 -7.46 31.01 -2.71
N GLY A 7 -6.98 31.39 -3.91
CA GLY A 7 -6.46 30.41 -4.89
C GLY A 7 -4.99 29.98 -4.74
N GLY A 8 -4.22 30.61 -3.86
CA GLY A 8 -2.74 30.50 -3.87
C GLY A 8 -2.16 29.35 -3.03
N LEU A 9 -2.73 29.08 -1.85
CA LEU A 9 -2.18 28.13 -0.88
C LEU A 9 -2.33 26.67 -1.33
N ILE A 10 -3.50 26.31 -1.87
CA ILE A 10 -3.77 24.94 -2.38
C ILE A 10 -2.86 24.61 -3.57
N ARG A 11 -2.62 25.59 -4.45
CA ARG A 11 -1.72 25.43 -5.61
C ARG A 11 -0.25 25.29 -5.17
N ARG A 12 0.17 26.02 -4.15
CA ARG A 12 1.52 25.92 -3.56
C ARG A 12 1.72 24.58 -2.82
N LEU A 13 0.74 24.14 -2.05
CA LEU A 13 0.76 22.83 -1.39
C LEU A 13 0.81 21.68 -2.40
N ARG A 14 0.02 21.76 -3.47
CA ARG A 14 0.03 20.79 -4.58
C ARG A 14 1.39 20.75 -5.28
N ASN A 15 2.03 21.89 -5.48
CA ASN A 15 3.34 21.97 -6.14
C ASN A 15 4.48 21.46 -5.24
N LEU A 16 4.39 21.67 -3.92
CA LEU A 16 5.33 21.09 -2.95
C LEU A 16 5.20 19.57 -2.90
N ILE A 17 3.97 19.04 -2.86
CA ILE A 17 3.72 17.59 -2.88
C ILE A 17 4.23 16.99 -4.21
N HIS A 18 3.91 17.59 -5.37
CA HIS A 18 4.41 17.10 -6.66
C HIS A 18 5.94 17.17 -6.78
N GLY A 19 6.59 18.22 -6.25
CA GLY A 19 8.04 18.34 -6.24
C GLY A 19 8.69 17.23 -5.42
N LEU A 20 8.18 16.96 -4.22
CA LEU A 20 8.67 15.88 -3.36
C LEU A 20 8.52 14.48 -3.99
N PHE A 21 7.44 14.24 -4.74
CA PHE A 21 7.23 12.97 -5.45
C PHE A 21 8.06 12.84 -6.74
N ALA A 22 8.30 13.94 -7.46
CA ALA A 22 9.13 13.93 -8.67
C ALA A 22 10.60 13.66 -8.31
N THR A 23 11.12 14.33 -7.28
CA THR A 23 12.47 14.06 -6.76
C THR A 23 12.57 12.65 -6.17
N TRP A 24 11.55 12.13 -5.49
CA TRP A 24 11.55 10.76 -4.99
C TRP A 24 11.55 9.68 -6.08
N VAL A 25 10.88 9.94 -7.21
CA VAL A 25 10.90 9.06 -8.40
C VAL A 25 12.24 9.16 -9.14
N GLN A 26 12.90 10.31 -9.09
CA GLN A 26 14.13 10.58 -9.83
C GLN A 26 15.40 10.18 -9.04
N ASP A 27 15.36 10.19 -7.70
CA ASP A 27 16.48 9.76 -6.84
C ASP A 27 16.61 8.22 -6.73
N ARG A 28 15.61 7.46 -7.23
CA ARG A 28 15.61 5.99 -7.25
C ARG A 28 15.09 5.45 -8.57
N GLU A 29 15.88 5.66 -9.62
CA GLU A 29 15.67 5.03 -10.93
C GLU A 29 15.57 3.49 -10.79
N GLY A 30 14.33 2.97 -10.75
CA GLY A 30 14.05 1.54 -10.88
C GLY A 30 12.90 0.97 -10.04
N GLU A 31 12.59 1.50 -8.86
CA GLU A 31 11.59 0.89 -7.97
C GLU A 31 10.22 1.59 -8.07
N SER A 32 9.17 0.83 -8.38
CA SER A 32 7.80 1.37 -8.36
C SER A 32 7.40 1.76 -6.93
N PRO A 33 6.60 2.82 -6.73
CA PRO A 33 6.14 3.19 -5.40
C PRO A 33 5.51 2.07 -4.58
N ARG A 34 4.85 1.14 -5.26
CA ARG A 34 4.30 -0.07 -4.66
C ARG A 34 5.39 -0.95 -4.05
N ALA A 35 6.49 -1.17 -4.77
CA ALA A 35 7.60 -2.01 -4.33
C ALA A 35 8.28 -1.42 -3.08
N VAL A 36 8.44 -0.10 -3.00
CA VAL A 36 9.02 0.55 -1.81
C VAL A 36 8.19 0.28 -0.55
N TYR A 37 6.87 0.46 -0.62
CA TYR A 37 5.98 0.14 0.50
C TYR A 37 5.95 -1.36 0.81
N GLU A 38 5.92 -2.23 -0.20
CA GLU A 38 5.93 -3.68 -0.01
C GLU A 38 7.19 -4.16 0.70
N ARG A 39 8.36 -3.65 0.31
CA ARG A 39 9.63 -3.93 0.96
C ARG A 39 9.65 -3.43 2.41
N ALA A 40 9.19 -2.20 2.66
CA ALA A 40 9.14 -1.65 4.00
C ALA A 40 8.21 -2.45 4.93
N ILE A 41 7.03 -2.84 4.45
CA ILE A 41 6.08 -3.67 5.20
C ILE A 41 6.67 -5.07 5.45
N ALA A 42 7.31 -5.69 4.45
CA ALA A 42 7.94 -6.99 4.60
C ALA A 42 9.05 -6.97 5.66
N GLU A 43 9.91 -5.95 5.63
CA GLU A 43 10.98 -5.76 6.62
C GLU A 43 10.41 -5.58 8.03
N ARG A 44 9.40 -4.71 8.20
CA ARG A 44 8.73 -4.53 9.49
C ARG A 44 8.04 -5.82 9.95
N THR A 45 7.44 -6.58 9.05
CA THR A 45 6.84 -7.88 9.39
C THR A 45 7.89 -8.88 9.88
N ARG A 46 9.10 -8.87 9.29
CA ARG A 46 10.23 -9.67 9.75
C ARG A 46 10.67 -9.27 11.17
N GLN A 47 10.84 -7.97 11.39
CA GLN A 47 11.18 -7.40 12.71
C GLN A 47 10.12 -7.72 13.76
N TYR A 48 8.83 -7.69 13.39
CA TYR A 48 7.75 -8.13 14.28
C TYR A 48 7.90 -9.60 14.70
N GLY A 49 8.33 -10.47 13.79
CA GLY A 49 8.63 -11.87 14.10
C GLY A 49 9.82 -12.03 15.05
N GLU A 50 10.85 -11.18 14.94
CA GLU A 50 11.98 -11.12 15.88
C GLU A 50 11.53 -10.63 17.26
N LEU A 51 10.77 -9.53 17.34
CA LEU A 51 10.19 -9.02 18.58
C LEU A 51 9.28 -10.05 19.26
N LYS A 52 8.45 -10.76 18.50
CA LYS A 52 7.57 -11.82 19.04
C LYS A 52 8.38 -12.92 19.72
N ARG A 53 9.52 -13.32 19.15
CA ARG A 53 10.42 -14.32 19.75
C ARG A 53 11.08 -13.79 21.04
N ALA A 54 11.52 -12.53 21.04
CA ALA A 54 12.07 -11.90 22.23
C ALA A 54 11.03 -11.84 23.38
N VAL A 55 9.80 -11.41 23.08
CA VAL A 55 8.68 -11.40 24.05
C VAL A 55 8.41 -12.80 24.61
N ALA A 56 8.44 -13.83 23.76
CA ALA A 56 8.29 -15.21 24.21
C ALA A 56 9.42 -15.64 25.16
N GLY A 57 10.66 -15.19 24.91
CA GLY A 57 11.79 -15.41 25.82
C GLY A 57 11.57 -14.78 27.20
N VAL A 58 11.07 -13.55 27.27
CA VAL A 58 10.76 -12.87 28.54
C VAL A 58 9.62 -13.57 29.29
N ILE A 59 8.57 -14.01 28.58
CA ILE A 59 7.48 -14.80 29.17
C ILE A 59 8.01 -16.13 29.72
N TYR A 60 8.91 -16.79 28.98
CA TYR A 60 9.53 -18.03 29.43
C TYR A 60 10.35 -17.82 30.70
N LEU A 61 11.19 -16.78 30.75
CA LEU A 61 11.98 -16.43 31.93
C LEU A 61 11.07 -16.21 33.15
N ARG A 62 10.01 -15.42 32.99
CA ARG A 62 9.00 -15.21 34.05
C ARG A 62 8.45 -16.52 34.59
N ASN A 63 7.97 -17.40 33.70
CA ASN A 63 7.37 -18.67 34.10
C ASN A 63 8.38 -19.60 34.78
N LYS A 64 9.64 -19.58 34.33
CA LYS A 64 10.73 -20.34 34.95
C LYS A 64 11.00 -19.82 36.37
N LEU A 65 11.12 -18.51 36.54
CA LEU A 65 11.36 -17.89 37.85
C LEU A 65 10.19 -18.13 38.83
N GLU A 66 8.94 -18.08 38.35
CA GLU A 66 7.77 -18.50 39.14
C GLU A 66 7.86 -19.96 39.60
N ALA A 67 8.36 -20.86 38.75
CA ALA A 67 8.53 -22.27 39.11
C ALA A 67 9.63 -22.45 40.17
N GLU A 68 10.78 -21.79 39.99
CA GLU A 68 11.89 -21.80 40.96
C GLU A 68 11.45 -21.22 42.32
N ILE A 69 10.67 -20.14 42.33
CA ILE A 69 10.09 -19.57 43.56
C ILE A 69 9.17 -20.58 44.26
N ARG A 70 8.31 -21.30 43.52
CA ARG A 70 7.46 -22.35 44.10
C ARG A 70 8.28 -23.50 44.70
N GLU A 71 9.37 -23.89 44.05
CA GLU A 71 10.28 -24.91 44.55
C GLU A 71 10.97 -24.45 45.84
N ARG A 72 11.57 -23.26 45.85
CA ARG A 72 12.21 -22.66 47.04
C ARG A 72 11.26 -22.55 48.23
N ARG A 73 10.02 -22.11 48.01
CA ARG A 73 8.99 -22.07 49.06
C ARG A 73 8.70 -23.47 49.62
N SER A 74 8.72 -24.49 48.78
CA SER A 74 8.54 -25.89 49.20
C SER A 74 9.72 -26.41 50.01
N GLU A 75 10.95 -26.04 49.64
CA GLU A 75 12.16 -26.39 50.39
C GLU A 75 12.18 -25.75 51.77
N ILE A 76 11.86 -24.45 51.87
CA ILE A 76 11.72 -23.74 53.15
C ILE A 76 10.70 -24.44 54.06
N ALA A 77 9.55 -24.86 53.51
CA ALA A 77 8.54 -25.59 54.27
C ALA A 77 9.03 -26.98 54.75
N ARG A 78 9.83 -27.70 53.96
CA ARG A 78 10.45 -28.96 54.39
C ARG A 78 11.46 -28.73 55.51
N SER A 79 12.34 -27.72 55.36
CA SER A 79 13.32 -27.35 56.38
C SER A 79 12.66 -27.00 57.71
N GLN A 80 11.50 -26.33 57.71
CA GLN A 80 10.73 -26.10 58.94
C GLN A 80 10.33 -27.41 59.64
N GLY A 81 9.92 -28.42 58.88
CA GLY A 81 9.62 -29.75 59.42
C GLY A 81 10.85 -30.47 59.99
N ASP A 82 12.01 -30.33 59.35
CA ASP A 82 13.28 -30.86 59.84
C ASP A 82 13.75 -30.18 61.13
N ILE A 83 13.65 -28.86 61.20
CA ILE A 83 13.96 -28.08 62.40
C ILE A 83 13.08 -28.56 63.57
N PHE A 84 11.77 -28.70 63.35
CA PHE A 84 10.86 -29.19 64.40
C PHE A 84 11.23 -30.60 64.88
N ARG A 85 11.66 -31.49 63.97
CA ARG A 85 12.13 -32.84 64.33
C ARG A 85 13.42 -32.81 65.15
N ALA A 86 14.38 -31.96 64.77
CA ALA A 86 15.64 -31.80 65.50
C ALA A 86 15.40 -31.27 66.93
N VAL A 87 14.57 -30.22 67.07
CA VAL A 87 14.16 -29.67 68.37
C VAL A 87 13.46 -30.73 69.24
N LYS A 88 12.54 -31.52 68.67
CA LYS A 88 11.86 -32.60 69.41
C LYS A 88 12.81 -33.68 69.93
N ARG A 89 13.95 -33.88 69.26
CA ARG A 89 14.97 -34.86 69.66
C ARG A 89 15.99 -34.26 70.64
N GLY A 90 15.90 -32.95 70.94
CA GLY A 90 16.89 -32.25 71.77
C GLY A 90 18.23 -32.05 71.08
N ASP A 91 18.27 -32.11 69.74
CA ASP A 91 19.49 -31.89 68.96
C ASP A 91 19.59 -30.42 68.54
N ASP A 92 20.02 -29.59 69.49
CA ASP A 92 20.08 -28.13 69.32
C ASP A 92 21.13 -27.72 68.27
N ALA A 93 22.22 -28.47 68.14
CA ALA A 93 23.25 -28.20 67.15
C ALA A 93 22.70 -28.38 65.72
N ALA A 94 22.03 -29.50 65.44
CA ALA A 94 21.39 -29.73 64.15
C ALA A 94 20.24 -28.73 63.89
N ALA A 95 19.48 -28.36 64.92
CA ALA A 95 18.41 -27.36 64.78
C ALA A 95 18.97 -25.98 64.38
N LEU A 96 20.07 -25.53 65.00
CA LEU A 96 20.72 -24.26 64.68
C LEU A 96 21.28 -24.23 63.25
N GLU A 97 21.93 -25.31 62.81
CA GLU A 97 22.43 -25.43 61.43
C GLU A 97 21.28 -25.36 60.41
N LEU A 98 20.21 -26.13 60.63
CA LEU A 98 19.03 -26.12 59.76
C LEU A 98 18.33 -24.75 59.72
N ILE A 99 18.28 -24.03 60.84
CA ILE A 99 17.76 -22.64 60.89
C ILE A 99 18.62 -21.73 60.02
N SER A 100 19.94 -21.79 60.15
CA SER A 100 20.86 -20.97 59.35
C SER A 100 20.72 -21.25 57.86
N HIS A 101 20.57 -22.52 57.46
CA HIS A 101 20.30 -22.90 56.07
C HIS A 101 18.94 -22.38 55.58
N LYS A 102 17.88 -22.51 56.40
CA LYS A 102 16.54 -21.99 56.07
C LYS A 102 16.58 -20.48 55.87
N ASP A 103 17.30 -19.74 56.72
CA ASP A 103 17.41 -18.29 56.60
C ASP A 103 18.10 -17.89 55.29
N GLY A 104 19.17 -18.62 54.90
CA GLY A 104 19.77 -18.46 53.57
C GLY A 104 18.78 -18.67 52.43
N PHE A 105 17.93 -19.70 52.49
CA PHE A 105 16.87 -19.93 51.49
C PHE A 105 15.80 -18.84 51.47
N VAL A 106 15.47 -18.25 52.62
CA VAL A 106 14.53 -17.13 52.71
C VAL A 106 15.10 -15.89 52.03
N ASP A 107 16.37 -15.54 52.30
CA ASP A 107 17.04 -14.41 51.62
C ASP A 107 17.10 -14.61 50.09
N ASP A 108 17.34 -15.86 49.69
CA ASP A 108 17.33 -16.30 48.29
C ASP A 108 15.94 -16.17 47.65
N LEU A 109 14.89 -16.54 48.38
CA LEU A 109 13.50 -16.40 47.94
C LEU A 109 13.13 -14.92 47.76
N GLU A 110 13.45 -14.07 48.73
CA GLU A 110 13.16 -12.63 48.65
C GLU A 110 13.88 -11.93 47.48
N ARG A 111 15.09 -12.40 47.14
CA ARG A 111 15.78 -11.92 45.93
C ARG A 111 15.07 -12.36 44.65
N ALA A 112 14.69 -13.63 44.56
CA ALA A 112 13.98 -14.16 43.39
C ALA A 112 12.61 -13.50 43.20
N GLU A 113 11.87 -13.23 44.29
CA GLU A 113 10.57 -12.55 44.24
C GLU A 113 10.68 -11.12 43.72
N ARG A 114 11.70 -10.36 44.16
CA ARG A 114 11.99 -9.01 43.63
C ARG A 114 12.39 -9.04 42.16
N GLU A 115 13.18 -10.03 41.74
CA GLU A 115 13.50 -10.22 40.33
C GLU A 115 12.25 -10.56 39.51
N LEU A 116 11.34 -11.38 40.05
CA LEU A 116 10.10 -11.74 39.38
C LEU A 116 9.21 -10.51 39.15
N GLU A 117 9.10 -9.61 40.13
CA GLU A 117 8.38 -8.34 39.97
C GLU A 117 8.94 -7.49 38.81
N GLN A 118 10.25 -7.41 38.68
CA GLN A 118 10.91 -6.70 37.57
C GLN A 118 10.59 -7.36 36.23
N VAL A 119 10.69 -8.70 36.17
CA VAL A 119 10.38 -9.47 34.95
C VAL A 119 8.90 -9.36 34.56
N TYR A 120 7.98 -9.22 35.52
CA TYR A 120 6.57 -8.92 35.22
C TYR A 120 6.42 -7.59 34.49
N ALA A 121 7.05 -6.53 35.00
CA ALA A 121 7.01 -5.20 34.38
C ALA A 121 7.62 -5.23 32.97
N GLU A 122 8.74 -5.91 32.78
CA GLU A 122 9.38 -6.10 31.48
C GLU A 122 8.48 -6.87 30.51
N CYS A 123 7.83 -7.93 30.98
CA CYS A 123 6.92 -8.74 30.19
C CYS A 123 5.74 -7.91 29.65
N ASP A 124 5.16 -7.06 30.50
CA ASP A 124 4.05 -6.20 30.10
C ASP A 124 4.50 -5.06 29.18
N ALA A 125 5.64 -4.44 29.44
CA ALA A 125 6.25 -3.48 28.53
C ALA A 125 6.51 -4.11 27.15
N ALA A 126 7.07 -5.32 27.10
CA ALA A 126 7.38 -6.03 25.87
C ALA A 126 6.11 -6.38 25.07
N LYS A 127 5.04 -6.85 25.73
CA LYS A 127 3.73 -7.09 25.08
C LYS A 127 3.15 -5.80 24.52
N ASN A 128 3.16 -4.71 25.29
CA ASN A 128 2.63 -3.42 24.86
C ASN A 128 3.39 -2.88 23.64
N ASN A 129 4.71 -2.99 23.64
CA ASN A 129 5.54 -2.61 22.50
C ASN A 129 5.24 -3.47 21.26
N LEU A 130 5.02 -4.77 21.43
CA LEU A 130 4.64 -5.66 20.32
C LEU A 130 3.29 -5.25 19.70
N VAL A 131 2.30 -4.89 20.52
CA VAL A 131 1.00 -4.40 20.05
C VAL A 131 1.14 -3.09 19.30
N ARG A 132 1.92 -2.13 19.83
CA ARG A 132 2.21 -0.85 19.18
C ARG A 132 2.86 -1.06 17.81
N PHE A 133 3.88 -1.91 17.75
CA PHE A 133 4.61 -2.20 16.52
C PHE A 133 3.72 -2.86 15.45
N ARG A 134 2.82 -3.76 15.84
CA ARG A 134 1.78 -4.27 14.93
C ARG A 134 0.88 -3.15 14.42
N GLY A 135 0.52 -2.19 15.27
CA GLY A 135 -0.24 -1.00 14.89
C GLY A 135 0.48 -0.15 13.84
N GLU A 136 1.80 0.02 13.95
CA GLU A 136 2.62 0.73 12.96
C GLU A 136 2.62 0.04 11.60
N ILE A 137 2.73 -1.30 11.57
CA ILE A 137 2.63 -2.08 10.32
C ILE A 137 1.29 -1.84 9.64
N GLN A 138 0.20 -1.90 10.39
CA GLN A 138 -1.15 -1.66 9.85
C GLN A 138 -1.33 -0.22 9.37
N GLN A 139 -0.72 0.76 10.03
CA GLN A 139 -0.71 2.15 9.57
C GLN A 139 0.01 2.28 8.23
N LEU A 140 1.17 1.63 8.08
CA LEU A 140 1.96 1.63 6.87
C LEU A 140 1.23 0.94 5.70
N GLU A 141 0.50 -0.13 5.97
CA GLU A 141 -0.38 -0.79 4.98
C GLU A 141 -1.50 0.15 4.49
N ARG A 142 -2.16 0.87 5.41
CA ARG A 142 -3.18 1.86 5.04
C ARG A 142 -2.59 3.02 4.25
N GLU A 143 -1.39 3.46 4.61
CA GLU A 143 -0.67 4.50 3.88
C GLU A 143 -0.32 4.05 2.46
N LYS A 144 0.21 2.84 2.28
CA LYS A 144 0.44 2.24 0.96
C LYS A 144 -0.81 2.32 0.09
N ILE A 145 -1.97 1.86 0.59
CA ILE A 145 -3.23 1.88 -0.18
C ILE A 145 -3.60 3.31 -0.59
N ARG A 146 -3.58 4.25 0.36
CA ARG A 146 -3.90 5.67 0.09
C ARG A 146 -2.96 6.28 -0.94
N MET A 147 -1.65 6.05 -0.82
CA MET A 147 -0.66 6.62 -1.71
C MET A 147 -0.74 6.04 -3.12
N LEU A 148 -0.98 4.73 -3.25
CA LEU A 148 -1.19 4.11 -4.56
C LEU A 148 -2.47 4.61 -5.23
N ALA A 149 -3.55 4.82 -4.48
CA ALA A 149 -4.77 5.43 -5.00
C ALA A 149 -4.54 6.87 -5.46
N THR A 150 -3.84 7.69 -4.66
CA THR A 150 -3.44 9.05 -5.05
C THR A 150 -2.60 9.06 -6.32
N LEU A 151 -1.63 8.16 -6.43
CA LEU A 151 -0.79 8.02 -7.61
C LEU A 151 -1.59 7.62 -8.84
N ALA A 152 -2.50 6.65 -8.72
CA ALA A 152 -3.37 6.22 -9.81
C ALA A 152 -4.25 7.38 -10.31
N ASN A 153 -4.85 8.15 -9.39
CA ASN A 153 -5.62 9.34 -9.70
C ASN A 153 -4.78 10.43 -10.40
N ALA A 154 -3.56 10.68 -9.93
CA ALA A 154 -2.65 11.63 -10.55
C ALA A 154 -2.26 11.20 -11.97
N ARG A 155 -1.99 9.90 -12.18
CA ARG A 155 -1.71 9.33 -13.51
C ARG A 155 -2.90 9.44 -14.46
N ALA A 156 -4.12 9.16 -13.98
CA ALA A 156 -5.34 9.32 -14.77
C ALA A 156 -5.54 10.77 -15.22
N ARG A 157 -5.36 11.74 -14.30
CA ARG A 157 -5.44 13.17 -14.61
C ARG A 157 -4.39 13.61 -15.63
N ARG A 158 -3.15 13.13 -15.51
CA ARG A 158 -2.08 13.44 -16.46
C ARG A 158 -2.40 12.90 -17.86
N ARG A 159 -2.82 11.64 -17.98
CA ARG A 159 -3.25 11.05 -19.25
C ARG A 159 -4.41 11.82 -19.89
N PHE A 160 -5.37 12.26 -19.08
CA PHE A 160 -6.46 13.10 -19.55
C PHE A 160 -5.97 14.45 -20.08
N GLN A 161 -5.01 15.10 -19.42
CA GLN A 161 -4.40 16.34 -19.89
C GLN A 161 -3.57 16.15 -21.18
N GLU A 162 -2.80 15.06 -21.27
CA GLU A 162 -2.04 14.71 -22.47
C GLU A 162 -2.97 14.42 -23.65
N ALA A 163 -4.10 13.74 -23.42
CA ALA A 163 -5.13 13.54 -24.43
C ALA A 163 -5.76 14.88 -24.89
N LEU A 164 -6.07 15.79 -23.96
CA LEU A 164 -6.57 17.13 -24.30
C LEU A 164 -5.55 17.99 -25.06
N GLN A 165 -4.26 17.89 -24.72
CA GLN A 165 -3.18 18.60 -25.43
C GLN A 165 -2.88 17.96 -26.79
N GLY A 166 -2.99 16.63 -26.91
CA GLY A 166 -2.96 15.92 -28.19
C GLY A 166 -4.18 16.21 -29.07
N LEU A 167 -5.26 16.73 -28.48
CA LEU A 167 -6.45 17.26 -29.16
C LEU A 167 -6.36 18.77 -29.47
N SER A 168 -5.20 19.42 -29.24
CA SER A 168 -5.04 20.87 -29.42
C SER A 168 -4.47 21.25 -30.79
N VAL A 169 -5.32 21.95 -31.58
CA VAL A 169 -5.04 22.91 -32.66
C VAL A 169 -4.63 22.39 -34.04
N GLU A 170 -3.77 21.38 -34.21
CA GLU A 170 -3.34 21.00 -35.58
C GLU A 170 -4.38 20.22 -36.39
N GLY A 171 -5.19 19.37 -35.75
CA GLY A 171 -6.25 18.61 -36.43
C GLY A 171 -7.46 19.47 -36.81
N GLU A 172 -7.87 20.38 -35.92
CA GLU A 172 -9.00 21.29 -36.15
C GLU A 172 -8.61 22.47 -37.06
N MET A 173 -7.37 22.99 -37.00
CA MET A 173 -6.89 23.98 -37.98
C MET A 173 -6.68 23.36 -39.37
N ARG A 174 -6.15 22.15 -39.52
CA ARG A 174 -6.02 21.52 -40.85
C ARG A 174 -7.37 21.26 -41.51
N ALA A 175 -8.39 20.90 -40.74
CA ALA A 175 -9.75 20.76 -41.25
C ALA A 175 -10.34 22.12 -41.68
N LEU A 176 -10.12 23.18 -40.91
CA LEU A 176 -10.59 24.53 -41.26
C LEU A 176 -9.79 25.18 -42.40
N GLU A 177 -8.49 24.89 -42.52
CA GLU A 177 -7.62 25.36 -43.61
C GLU A 177 -7.97 24.64 -44.92
N SER A 178 -8.18 23.32 -44.87
CA SER A 178 -8.70 22.53 -46.01
C SER A 178 -10.05 23.05 -46.50
N VAL A 179 -10.94 23.48 -45.60
CA VAL A 179 -12.21 24.10 -45.97
C VAL A 179 -12.01 25.50 -46.56
N ARG A 180 -11.07 26.32 -46.05
CA ARG A 180 -10.75 27.63 -46.66
C ARG A 180 -10.13 27.50 -48.04
N GLU A 181 -9.25 26.52 -48.24
CA GLU A 181 -8.60 26.24 -49.51
C GLU A 181 -9.62 25.70 -50.53
N GLN A 182 -10.55 24.84 -50.10
CA GLN A 182 -11.68 24.40 -50.92
C GLN A 182 -12.64 25.55 -51.27
N ILE A 183 -12.94 26.47 -50.34
CA ILE A 183 -13.77 27.64 -50.64
C ILE A 183 -13.06 28.60 -51.60
N ALA A 184 -11.75 28.82 -51.44
CA ALA A 184 -10.97 29.64 -52.35
C ALA A 184 -10.88 29.01 -53.76
N GLN A 185 -10.74 27.69 -53.84
CA GLN A 185 -10.77 26.95 -55.10
C GLN A 185 -12.16 27.00 -55.74
N LEU A 186 -13.23 26.85 -54.97
CA LEU A 186 -14.63 27.02 -55.42
C LEU A 186 -14.93 28.46 -55.87
N GLN A 187 -14.32 29.48 -55.26
CA GLN A 187 -14.47 30.87 -55.69
C GLN A 187 -13.64 31.19 -56.94
N ALA A 188 -12.49 30.53 -57.12
CA ALA A 188 -11.71 30.59 -58.36
C ALA A 188 -12.42 29.84 -59.51
N GLU A 189 -13.08 28.72 -59.22
CA GLU A 189 -13.93 27.97 -60.14
C GLU A 189 -15.28 28.69 -60.40
N GLY A 190 -15.79 29.46 -59.45
CA GLY A 190 -16.99 30.29 -59.61
C GLY A 190 -16.85 31.47 -60.58
N ASN A 191 -15.65 31.74 -61.09
CA ASN A 191 -15.43 32.62 -62.25
C ASN A 191 -15.51 31.87 -63.60
N VAL A 192 -15.74 30.55 -63.59
CA VAL A 192 -15.90 29.72 -64.79
C VAL A 192 -17.38 29.41 -65.10
N ASP A 193 -18.30 29.73 -64.18
CA ASP A 193 -19.74 29.49 -64.29
C ASP A 193 -20.51 30.52 -65.17
N GLN A 194 -19.86 31.08 -66.19
CA GLN A 194 -20.62 31.76 -67.24
C GLN A 194 -21.23 30.77 -68.25
N GLU A 195 -20.80 29.51 -68.25
CA GLU A 195 -21.41 28.47 -69.07
C GLU A 195 -21.32 27.12 -68.34
N LEU A 196 -22.46 26.47 -68.08
CA LEU A 196 -22.70 25.01 -68.08
C LEU A 196 -23.71 24.55 -67.00
N GLY A 197 -24.99 24.51 -67.40
CA GLY A 197 -25.87 23.35 -67.16
C GLY A 197 -26.34 23.04 -65.72
N ASP A 198 -27.48 23.63 -65.36
CA ASP A 198 -28.24 23.52 -64.09
C ASP A 198 -28.77 22.11 -63.69
N ARG A 199 -28.30 21.01 -64.31
CA ARG A 199 -28.82 19.64 -64.06
C ARG A 199 -27.83 18.67 -63.41
N ASP A 200 -26.52 18.91 -63.46
CA ASP A 200 -25.52 17.99 -62.87
C ASP A 200 -25.20 18.34 -61.39
N LEU A 201 -25.32 19.63 -61.04
CA LEU A 201 -24.98 20.16 -59.72
C LEU A 201 -25.87 19.61 -58.59
N GLN A 202 -27.18 19.45 -58.84
CA GLN A 202 -28.13 18.94 -57.83
C GLN A 202 -27.99 17.43 -57.56
N SER A 203 -27.40 16.67 -58.47
CA SER A 203 -27.09 15.24 -58.26
C SER A 203 -25.81 15.10 -57.42
N ARG A 204 -24.76 15.87 -57.75
CA ARG A 204 -23.50 15.88 -56.99
C ARG A 204 -23.66 16.37 -55.55
N ILE A 205 -24.50 17.38 -55.32
CA ILE A 205 -24.82 17.86 -53.95
C ILE A 205 -25.55 16.79 -53.13
N ARG A 206 -26.33 15.91 -53.77
CA ARG A 206 -27.01 14.81 -53.08
C ARG A 206 -26.07 13.65 -52.75
N GLU A 207 -25.12 13.33 -53.62
CA GLU A 207 -24.07 12.34 -53.34
C GLU A 207 -23.16 12.77 -52.19
N ILE A 208 -22.65 13.99 -52.22
CA ILE A 208 -21.78 14.53 -51.15
C ILE A 208 -22.52 14.55 -49.81
N ARG A 209 -23.80 14.92 -49.79
CA ARG A 209 -24.62 14.93 -48.57
C ARG A 209 -24.90 13.51 -48.03
N ASN A 210 -24.91 12.51 -48.89
CA ASN A 210 -25.10 11.11 -48.50
C ASN A 210 -23.80 10.48 -47.97
N GLU A 211 -22.64 10.77 -48.58
CA GLU A 211 -21.33 10.31 -48.11
C GLU A 211 -20.98 10.85 -46.71
N VAL A 212 -21.29 12.13 -46.46
CA VAL A 212 -21.07 12.78 -45.15
C VAL A 212 -21.93 12.18 -44.03
N ARG A 213 -23.11 11.62 -44.34
CA ARG A 213 -23.97 10.96 -43.35
C ARG A 213 -23.52 9.55 -43.01
N THR A 214 -22.93 8.82 -43.95
CA THR A 214 -22.42 7.45 -43.71
C THR A 214 -21.14 7.43 -42.88
N GLU A 215 -20.22 8.39 -43.06
CA GLU A 215 -18.98 8.43 -42.30
C GLU A 215 -19.17 8.85 -40.84
N ALA A 216 -20.09 9.77 -40.56
CA ALA A 216 -20.38 10.21 -39.19
C ALA A 216 -21.01 9.08 -38.34
N ALA A 217 -21.94 8.31 -38.93
CA ALA A 217 -22.59 7.19 -38.27
C ALA A 217 -21.64 6.00 -38.03
N GLN A 218 -20.66 5.77 -38.92
CA GLN A 218 -19.65 4.72 -38.76
C GLN A 218 -18.64 5.02 -37.65
N ARG A 219 -18.25 6.30 -37.49
CA ARG A 219 -17.34 6.74 -36.41
C ARG A 219 -17.97 6.60 -35.02
N GLU A 220 -19.26 6.93 -34.89
CA GLU A 220 -20.00 6.79 -33.61
C GLU A 220 -20.18 5.31 -33.20
N LEU A 221 -20.40 4.42 -34.18
CA LEU A 221 -20.51 2.97 -33.95
C LEU A 221 -19.18 2.33 -33.49
N ASP A 222 -18.05 2.79 -34.04
CA ASP A 222 -16.72 2.25 -33.70
C ASP A 222 -16.23 2.69 -32.31
N GLU A 223 -16.61 3.89 -31.85
CA GLU A 223 -16.38 4.31 -30.46
C GLU A 223 -17.20 3.48 -29.46
N LEU A 224 -18.46 3.17 -29.77
CA LEU A 224 -19.32 2.33 -28.95
C LEU A 224 -18.78 0.89 -28.84
N LYS A 225 -18.30 0.30 -29.94
CA LYS A 225 -17.68 -1.03 -29.96
C LYS A 225 -16.39 -1.10 -29.14
N ARG A 226 -15.58 -0.03 -29.11
CA ARG A 226 -14.34 0.03 -28.30
C ARG A 226 -14.62 0.10 -26.80
N ARG A 227 -15.74 0.69 -26.38
CA ARG A 227 -16.15 0.74 -24.96
C ARG A 227 -16.68 -0.60 -24.42
N LEU A 228 -17.16 -1.49 -25.29
CA LEU A 228 -17.92 -2.70 -24.91
C LEU A 228 -17.16 -4.03 -25.00
N ARG A 229 -15.89 -4.07 -25.48
CA ARG A 229 -15.13 -5.33 -25.54
C ARG A 229 -14.36 -5.62 -24.24
N PRO A 230 -14.69 -6.68 -23.47
CA PRO A 230 -13.86 -7.19 -22.38
C PRO A 230 -12.71 -8.06 -22.92
N THR A 231 -11.51 -7.88 -22.37
CA THR A 231 -10.27 -8.55 -22.78
C THR A 231 -10.24 -10.04 -22.42
N PRO A 232 -10.07 -10.97 -23.37
CA PRO A 232 -9.67 -12.35 -23.06
C PRO A 232 -8.13 -12.47 -23.05
N LEU A 233 -7.60 -13.16 -22.05
CA LEU A 233 -6.18 -13.50 -21.85
C LEU A 233 -5.67 -14.46 -22.94
N PRO A 234 -4.35 -14.47 -23.25
CA PRO A 234 -3.78 -15.34 -24.27
C PRO A 234 -3.47 -16.74 -23.71
N VAL A 235 -3.72 -17.78 -24.50
CA VAL A 235 -3.13 -19.13 -24.30
C VAL A 235 -2.73 -19.74 -25.66
N PRO A 236 -1.66 -20.57 -25.68
CA PRO A 236 -0.77 -20.77 -26.83
C PRO A 236 -1.17 -21.91 -27.78
N ASP A 237 -0.52 -21.90 -28.96
CA ASP A 237 -0.64 -22.82 -30.09
C ASP A 237 -0.55 -24.31 -29.73
N PRO A 238 -1.42 -25.16 -30.31
CA PRO A 238 -1.21 -26.59 -30.39
C PRO A 238 -0.94 -27.03 -31.84
N ALA A 239 0.32 -27.34 -32.15
CA ALA A 239 0.58 -28.56 -32.92
C ALA A 239 0.14 -29.74 -32.05
N ILE A 240 -0.73 -30.62 -32.56
CA ILE A 240 -0.85 -32.08 -32.27
C ILE A 240 -2.22 -32.61 -32.76
N VAL A 241 -2.13 -33.52 -33.75
CA VAL A 241 -2.93 -34.73 -33.95
C VAL A 241 -4.34 -34.58 -34.54
N VAL A 242 -4.43 -34.91 -35.84
CA VAL A 242 -5.55 -35.73 -36.36
C VAL A 242 -4.95 -37.04 -36.87
N ALA A 243 -5.11 -38.09 -36.06
CA ALA A 243 -4.96 -39.47 -36.46
C ALA A 243 -6.19 -40.22 -35.97
N GLY A 244 -6.89 -40.88 -36.89
CA GLY A 244 -7.57 -42.15 -36.62
C GLY A 244 -9.05 -42.12 -36.24
N ILE A 245 -9.81 -42.75 -37.13
CA ILE A 245 -11.04 -43.54 -36.95
C ILE A 245 -12.36 -42.76 -36.99
#